data_AF-A0A841N3V2-F1
#
_entry.id   AF-A0A841N3V2-F1
#
_cell.length_a   1.000
_cell.length_b   1.000
_cell.length_c   1.000
_cell.angle_alpha   90.00
_cell.angle_beta   90.00
_cell.angle_gamma   90.00
#
_symmetry.space_group_name_H-M   'P 1'
#
loop_
_entity.id
_entity.type
_entity.pdbx_description
1 polymer ?
#
loop_
_entity_poly.entity_id
_entity_poly.type
_entity_poly.pdbx_seq_one_letter_code
_entity_poly.pdbx_strand_id
1 'polypeptide(L)'
;MNSSMKAFTLFIALLVANFTFAQQDVEDRDDNQITETNKNLLKIDIREPLLQVAVKNCTDFRPAAFEGGVATYKETLQKFMYDYLNSDFYVLNGDFTFTLTVDQTGKVTNIEGTPKVANSTYFFDDMKYVVRRIKKNWIPASCDGKPVTSQIKLKMNFSSIATDL
;
A
#
# COMPACT_ATOMS: atom_id res chain seq x y z
N MET A 1 -71.29 15.79 -5.17
CA MET A 1 -70.52 16.91 -5.74
C MET A 1 -69.43 17.27 -4.72
N ASN A 2 -68.12 17.18 -4.96
CA ASN A 2 -67.40 17.43 -6.21
C ASN A 2 -66.20 16.49 -6.39
N SER A 3 -66.16 15.87 -7.57
CA SER A 3 -65.14 14.96 -8.09
C SER A 3 -63.79 15.62 -8.38
N SER A 4 -63.53 16.83 -7.87
CA SER A 4 -62.37 17.66 -8.25
C SER A 4 -61.26 17.75 -7.19
N MET A 5 -61.44 17.12 -6.02
CA MET A 5 -60.45 17.17 -4.92
C MET A 5 -59.58 15.91 -4.80
N LYS A 6 -59.87 14.87 -5.60
CA LYS A 6 -59.06 13.64 -5.67
C LYS A 6 -58.09 13.61 -6.85
N ALA A 7 -58.24 14.53 -7.81
CA ALA A 7 -57.37 14.61 -8.99
C ALA A 7 -56.06 15.36 -8.73
N PHE A 8 -56.04 16.29 -7.75
CA PHE A 8 -54.85 17.07 -7.43
C PHE A 8 -53.81 16.32 -6.59
N THR A 9 -54.25 15.34 -5.79
CA THR A 9 -53.35 14.50 -4.99
C THR A 9 -52.59 13.46 -5.83
N LEU A 10 -53.09 13.13 -7.02
CA LEU A 10 -52.45 12.15 -7.91
C LEU A 10 -51.30 12.74 -8.75
N PHE A 11 -51.30 14.05 -9.00
CA PHE A 11 -50.24 14.70 -9.79
C PHE A 11 -48.98 15.04 -8.97
N ILE A 12 -49.10 15.25 -7.66
CA ILE A 12 -47.94 15.56 -6.80
C ILE A 12 -47.13 14.29 -6.49
N ALA A 13 -47.75 13.11 -6.46
CA ALA A 13 -47.06 11.84 -6.27
C ALA A 13 -46.19 11.42 -7.47
N LEU A 14 -46.44 11.95 -8.67
CA LEU A 14 -45.70 11.58 -9.88
C LEU A 14 -44.39 12.37 -10.09
N LEU A 15 -44.18 13.44 -9.33
CA LEU A 15 -42.97 14.28 -9.43
C LEU A 15 -41.83 13.86 -8.50
N VAL A 16 -42.07 12.94 -7.56
CA VAL A 16 -41.04 12.46 -6.61
C VAL A 16 -40.32 11.20 -7.11
N ALA A 17 -40.82 10.56 -8.17
CA ALA A 17 -40.30 9.28 -8.65
C ALA A 17 -39.16 9.37 -9.70
N ASN A 18 -38.77 10.58 -10.13
CA ASN A 18 -37.77 10.77 -11.19
C ASN A 18 -36.39 11.29 -10.72
N PHE A 19 -36.13 11.33 -9.42
CA PHE A 19 -34.82 11.78 -8.89
C PHE A 19 -33.93 10.67 -8.31
N THR A 20 -34.27 9.40 -8.52
CA THR A 20 -33.49 8.27 -7.97
C THR A 20 -32.66 7.47 -8.97
N PHE A 21 -32.49 7.95 -10.22
CA PHE A 21 -31.68 7.27 -11.24
C PHE A 21 -30.82 8.21 -12.09
N ALA A 22 -30.20 9.22 -11.47
CA ALA A 22 -29.10 9.95 -12.10
C ALA A 22 -27.90 9.88 -11.17
N GLN A 23 -26.77 9.40 -11.71
CA GLN A 23 -25.47 9.19 -11.05
C GLN A 23 -25.34 7.85 -10.32
N GLN A 24 -25.54 6.77 -11.07
CA GLN A 24 -24.76 5.55 -10.86
C GLN A 24 -23.60 5.55 -11.87
N ASP A 25 -22.78 6.57 -11.79
CA ASP A 25 -21.39 6.57 -12.27
C ASP A 25 -20.57 7.11 -11.11
N VAL A 26 -20.53 6.34 -10.02
CA VAL A 26 -19.37 6.41 -9.14
C VAL A 26 -18.27 5.77 -9.96
N GLU A 27 -17.58 6.58 -10.76
CA GLU A 27 -16.19 6.27 -11.09
C GLU A 27 -15.55 5.86 -9.77
N ASP A 28 -14.91 4.69 -9.74
CA ASP A 28 -13.94 4.32 -8.71
C ASP A 28 -12.79 5.33 -8.77
N ARG A 29 -13.08 6.55 -8.32
CA ARG A 29 -12.11 7.60 -8.11
C ARG A 29 -11.35 7.14 -6.87
N ASP A 30 -10.14 6.66 -7.12
CA ASP A 30 -9.13 6.41 -6.10
C ASP A 30 -8.88 7.74 -5.38
N ASP A 31 -9.74 8.06 -4.41
CA ASP A 31 -9.70 9.27 -3.57
C ASP A 31 -8.57 9.17 -2.52
N ASN A 32 -7.52 8.41 -2.81
CA ASN A 32 -6.23 8.70 -2.22
C ASN A 32 -5.80 10.04 -2.78
N GLN A 33 -6.03 11.10 -2.00
CA GLN A 33 -5.43 12.40 -2.20
C GLN A 33 -3.91 12.20 -2.30
N ILE A 34 -3.40 11.98 -3.51
CA ILE A 34 -1.98 11.89 -3.80
C ILE A 34 -1.42 13.22 -3.34
N THR A 35 -0.75 13.22 -2.20
CA THR A 35 -0.01 14.36 -1.68
C THR A 35 0.83 14.90 -2.84
N GLU A 36 0.78 16.21 -3.10
CA GLU A 36 1.36 16.82 -4.31
C GLU A 36 2.84 16.45 -4.59
N THR A 37 3.53 15.93 -3.58
CA THR A 37 4.90 15.40 -3.60
C THR A 37 5.13 14.18 -4.50
N ASN A 38 4.08 13.43 -4.90
CA ASN A 38 4.24 12.17 -5.65
C ASN A 38 3.55 12.15 -7.02
N LYS A 39 3.41 13.32 -7.67
CA LYS A 39 2.75 13.46 -8.98
C LYS A 39 3.34 12.54 -10.07
N ASN A 40 4.61 12.14 -9.94
CA ASN A 40 5.29 11.33 -10.96
C ASN A 40 5.17 9.82 -10.69
N LEU A 41 4.74 9.37 -9.50
CA LEU A 41 4.63 7.96 -9.16
C LEU A 41 3.22 7.44 -9.46
N LEU A 42 3.06 6.76 -10.60
CA LEU A 42 1.76 6.31 -11.09
C LEU A 42 1.26 5.07 -10.36
N LYS A 43 2.13 4.07 -10.21
CA LYS A 43 1.71 2.76 -9.71
C LYS A 43 2.81 2.12 -8.89
N ILE A 44 2.39 1.54 -7.78
CA ILE A 44 3.19 0.62 -6.98
C ILE A 44 2.44 -0.70 -6.89
N ASP A 45 3.07 -1.78 -7.30
CA ASP A 45 2.54 -3.13 -7.17
C ASP A 45 3.44 -3.96 -6.25
N ILE A 46 2.93 -4.35 -5.07
CA ILE A 46 3.64 -5.20 -4.12
C ILE A 46 3.18 -6.66 -4.32
N ARG A 47 4.09 -7.49 -4.83
CA ARG A 47 3.80 -8.88 -5.18
C ARG A 47 3.80 -9.79 -3.96
N GLU A 48 2.87 -10.74 -3.97
CA GLU A 48 2.79 -11.84 -3.01
C GLU A 48 3.32 -13.15 -3.59
N PRO A 49 3.77 -14.10 -2.74
CA PRO A 49 3.90 -13.98 -1.28
C PRO A 49 5.12 -13.15 -0.87
N LEU A 50 5.08 -12.56 0.33
CA LEU A 50 6.28 -11.97 0.93
C LEU A 50 7.22 -13.11 1.36
N LEU A 51 8.32 -13.28 0.64
CA LEU A 51 9.23 -14.40 0.84
C LEU A 51 10.08 -14.18 2.09
N GLN A 52 10.35 -15.23 2.87
CA GLN A 52 11.25 -15.14 4.00
C GLN A 52 12.48 -16.01 3.79
N VAL A 53 13.64 -15.50 4.17
CA VAL A 53 14.90 -16.24 4.07
C VAL A 53 14.94 -17.25 5.21
N ALA A 54 15.10 -18.52 4.87
CA ALA A 54 15.20 -19.60 5.84
C ALA A 54 16.39 -19.38 6.79
N VAL A 55 16.16 -19.61 8.08
CA VAL A 55 17.21 -19.58 9.09
C VAL A 55 17.99 -20.89 9.03
N LYS A 56 19.32 -20.80 8.89
CA LYS A 56 20.18 -21.99 8.85
C LYS A 56 20.05 -22.77 10.15
N ASN A 57 20.05 -24.10 10.05
CA ASN A 57 19.95 -25.04 11.17
C ASN A 57 18.68 -24.87 12.03
N CYS A 58 17.58 -24.43 11.41
CA CYS A 58 16.29 -24.35 12.07
C CYS A 58 15.37 -25.49 11.66
N THR A 59 14.85 -26.24 12.64
CA THR A 59 13.96 -27.39 12.35
C THR A 59 12.49 -26.98 12.42
N ASP A 60 12.06 -26.24 13.45
CA ASP A 60 10.73 -25.63 13.55
C ASP A 60 10.80 -24.12 13.25
N PHE A 61 11.01 -23.77 11.98
CA PHE A 61 10.98 -22.38 11.54
C PHE A 61 9.53 -21.91 11.38
N ARG A 62 9.16 -20.87 12.14
CA ARG A 62 7.90 -20.16 11.97
C ARG A 62 8.19 -18.77 11.40
N PRO A 63 7.59 -18.41 10.25
CA PRO A 63 7.85 -17.14 9.61
C PRO A 63 7.37 -15.97 10.46
N ALA A 64 8.02 -14.82 10.30
CA ALA A 64 7.52 -13.55 10.82
C ALA A 64 6.13 -13.26 10.24
N ALA A 65 5.27 -12.63 11.02
CA ALA A 65 3.93 -12.25 10.58
C ALA A 65 3.69 -10.77 10.87
N PHE A 66 2.94 -10.09 10.02
CA PHE A 66 2.54 -8.70 10.32
C PHE A 66 1.21 -8.70 11.07
N GLU A 67 1.05 -7.80 12.03
CA GLU A 67 -0.21 -7.64 12.76
C GLU A 67 -1.33 -7.20 11.79
N GLY A 68 -2.36 -8.04 11.65
CA GLY A 68 -3.42 -7.85 10.65
C GLY A 68 -3.12 -8.50 9.29
N GLY A 69 -2.02 -9.22 9.15
CA GLY A 69 -1.68 -10.01 7.96
C GLY A 69 -0.99 -9.23 6.83
N VAL A 70 -0.64 -9.97 5.77
CA VAL A 70 0.14 -9.45 4.63
C VAL A 70 -0.61 -8.36 3.86
N ALA A 71 -1.93 -8.50 3.67
CA ALA A 71 -2.75 -7.50 3.00
C ALA A 71 -2.68 -6.13 3.70
N THR A 72 -2.87 -6.12 5.03
CA THR A 72 -2.74 -4.91 5.86
C THR A 72 -1.34 -4.29 5.74
N TYR A 73 -0.29 -5.11 5.72
CA TYR A 73 1.07 -4.62 5.53
C TYR A 73 1.26 -3.95 4.16
N LYS A 74 0.76 -4.58 3.09
CA LYS A 74 0.85 -4.05 1.72
C LYS A 74 0.16 -2.71 1.59
N GLU A 75 -1.09 -2.63 2.04
CA GLU A 75 -1.88 -1.39 2.00
C GLU A 75 -1.20 -0.27 2.81
N THR A 76 -0.72 -0.60 4.02
CA THR A 76 0.00 0.36 4.87
C THR A 76 1.29 0.83 4.20
N LEU A 77 2.09 -0.10 3.68
CA LEU A 77 3.35 0.24 3.02
C LEU A 77 3.10 1.10 1.78
N GLN A 78 2.11 0.73 0.95
CA GLN A 78 1.74 1.47 -0.25
C GLN A 78 1.28 2.89 0.08
N LYS A 79 0.41 3.05 1.07
CA LYS A 79 -0.01 4.36 1.55
C LYS A 79 1.19 5.21 1.97
N PHE A 80 2.06 4.67 2.82
CA PHE A 80 3.22 5.42 3.30
C PHE A 80 4.22 5.73 2.17
N MET A 81 4.33 4.89 1.15
CA MET A 81 5.12 5.21 -0.04
C MET A 81 4.53 6.41 -0.80
N TYR A 82 3.22 6.45 -1.02
CA TYR A 82 2.57 7.62 -1.63
C TYR A 82 2.63 8.90 -0.77
N ASP A 83 2.77 8.76 0.55
CA ASP A 83 2.89 9.91 1.45
C ASP A 83 4.34 10.45 1.51
N TYR A 84 5.36 9.59 1.39
CA TYR A 84 6.72 9.92 1.79
C TYR A 84 7.82 9.68 0.75
N LEU A 85 7.55 8.99 -0.36
CA LEU A 85 8.49 9.00 -1.47
C LEU A 85 8.56 10.43 -2.04
N ASN A 86 9.74 10.84 -2.49
CA ASN A 86 9.91 12.08 -3.25
C ASN A 86 10.28 11.75 -4.70
N SER A 87 9.24 11.63 -5.52
CA SER A 87 9.37 11.24 -6.93
C SER A 87 10.08 12.27 -7.83
N ASP A 88 10.47 13.44 -7.31
CA ASP A 88 11.21 14.46 -8.08
C ASP A 88 12.70 14.07 -8.23
N PHE A 89 13.24 13.25 -7.33
CA PHE A 89 14.66 12.88 -7.33
C PHE A 89 14.98 11.63 -8.15
N TYR A 90 13.98 10.85 -8.54
CA TYR A 90 14.18 9.57 -9.20
C TYR A 90 12.99 9.16 -10.06
N VAL A 91 13.31 8.46 -11.14
CA VAL A 91 12.32 7.80 -12.01
C VAL A 91 12.40 6.30 -11.74
N LEU A 92 11.29 5.72 -11.29
CA LEU A 92 11.16 4.31 -10.96
C LEU A 92 10.34 3.59 -12.02
N ASN A 93 10.99 2.71 -12.78
CA ASN A 93 10.32 1.87 -13.76
C ASN A 93 10.88 0.45 -13.68
N GLY A 94 9.99 -0.52 -13.43
CA GLY A 94 10.32 -1.94 -13.41
C GLY A 94 10.38 -2.55 -12.01
N ASP A 95 11.05 -3.69 -11.93
CA ASP A 95 11.04 -4.57 -10.77
C ASP A 95 12.16 -4.26 -9.78
N PHE A 96 11.79 -4.13 -8.52
CA PHE A 96 12.69 -3.96 -7.39
C PHE A 96 12.45 -5.05 -6.35
N THR A 97 13.52 -5.45 -5.67
CA THR A 97 13.47 -6.32 -4.50
C THR A 97 14.03 -5.61 -3.29
N PHE A 98 13.22 -5.50 -2.24
CA PHE A 98 13.62 -5.00 -0.95
C PHE A 98 13.77 -6.13 0.05
N THR A 99 14.85 -6.13 0.81
CA THR A 99 15.07 -7.06 1.92
C THR A 99 14.93 -6.29 3.22
N LEU A 100 13.90 -6.60 4.00
CA LEU A 100 13.72 -6.11 5.36
C LEU A 100 14.43 -7.05 6.34
N THR A 101 15.12 -6.49 7.32
CA THR A 101 15.60 -7.24 8.48
C THR A 101 14.69 -6.95 9.67
N VAL A 102 14.00 -7.98 10.15
CA VAL A 102 13.15 -7.93 11.35
C VAL A 102 13.90 -8.61 12.49
N ASP A 103 14.10 -7.90 13.59
CA ASP A 103 14.80 -8.44 14.76
C ASP A 103 13.91 -9.33 15.64
N GLN A 104 14.49 -9.87 16.71
CA GLN A 104 13.84 -10.75 17.69
C GLN A 104 12.68 -10.07 18.45
N THR A 105 12.58 -8.74 18.40
CA THR A 105 11.50 -7.96 19.02
C THR A 105 10.37 -7.63 18.04
N GLY A 106 10.53 -7.99 16.76
CA GLY A 106 9.57 -7.66 15.71
C GLY A 106 9.80 -6.29 15.08
N LYS A 107 10.90 -5.62 15.37
CA LYS A 107 11.23 -4.31 14.82
C LYS A 107 11.99 -4.45 13.51
N VAL A 108 11.62 -3.64 12.51
CA VAL A 108 12.41 -3.49 11.29
C VAL A 108 13.66 -2.68 11.61
N THR A 109 14.83 -3.31 11.50
CA THR A 109 16.13 -2.70 11.83
C THR A 109 16.89 -2.24 10.60
N ASN A 110 16.66 -2.88 9.45
CA ASN A 110 17.29 -2.53 8.18
C ASN A 110 16.34 -2.77 7.00
N ILE A 111 16.56 -2.02 5.92
CA ILE A 111 15.95 -2.24 4.61
C ILE A 111 16.99 -1.96 3.52
N GLU A 112 17.13 -2.88 2.58
CA GLU A 112 18.04 -2.78 1.45
C GLU A 112 17.30 -3.08 0.15
N GLY A 113 17.48 -2.23 -0.87
CA GLY A 113 16.82 -2.35 -2.18
C GLY A 113 17.78 -2.68 -3.31
N THR A 114 17.28 -3.40 -4.30
CA THR A 114 17.95 -3.67 -5.59
C THR A 114 16.92 -3.65 -6.73
N PRO A 115 17.28 -3.35 -7.99
CA PRO A 115 18.61 -2.95 -8.46
C PRO A 115 18.95 -1.50 -8.10
N LYS A 116 20.24 -1.15 -8.16
CA LYS A 116 20.66 0.25 -8.09
C LYS A 116 20.42 0.90 -9.45
N VAL A 117 19.54 1.89 -9.50
CA VAL A 117 19.27 2.73 -10.68
C VAL A 117 19.85 4.14 -10.48
N ALA A 118 19.80 4.99 -11.50
CA ALA A 118 20.19 6.39 -11.38
C ALA A 118 19.42 7.05 -10.22
N ASN A 119 20.13 7.80 -9.36
CA ASN A 119 19.59 8.44 -8.15
C ASN A 119 18.91 7.50 -7.14
N SER A 120 19.12 6.17 -7.23
CA SER A 120 18.50 5.19 -6.32
C SER A 120 18.88 5.36 -4.85
N THR A 121 19.95 6.09 -4.52
CA THR A 121 20.30 6.41 -3.14
C THR A 121 19.19 7.18 -2.44
N TYR A 122 18.64 8.22 -3.08
CA TYR A 122 17.52 9.01 -2.53
C TYR A 122 16.28 8.14 -2.34
N PHE A 123 15.95 7.33 -3.35
CA PHE A 123 14.84 6.39 -3.26
C PHE A 123 14.99 5.39 -2.10
N PHE A 124 16.18 4.81 -1.92
CA PHE A 124 16.41 3.87 -0.83
C PHE A 124 16.42 4.54 0.54
N ASP A 125 16.82 5.80 0.64
CA ASP A 125 16.73 6.56 1.89
C ASP A 125 15.28 6.94 2.23
N ASP A 126 14.46 7.31 1.24
CA ASP A 126 13.02 7.50 1.42
C ASP A 126 12.35 6.19 1.85
N MET A 127 12.71 5.05 1.24
CA MET A 127 12.21 3.74 1.64
C MET A 127 12.58 3.38 3.08
N LYS A 128 13.79 3.74 3.55
CA LYS A 128 14.15 3.61 4.97
C LYS A 128 13.26 4.49 5.85
N TYR A 129 12.94 5.69 5.41
CA TYR A 129 12.05 6.58 6.14
C TYR A 129 10.62 6.01 6.22
N VAL A 130 10.05 5.60 5.08
CA VAL A 130 8.73 4.95 4.95
C VAL A 130 8.59 3.81 5.96
N VAL A 131 9.49 2.82 5.97
CA VAL A 131 9.34 1.66 6.84
C VAL A 131 9.51 2.00 8.33
N ARG A 132 10.31 3.02 8.67
CA ARG A 132 10.47 3.49 10.07
C ARG A 132 9.23 4.23 10.60
N ARG A 133 8.40 4.75 9.69
CA ARG A 133 7.17 5.48 10.04
C ARG A 133 6.01 4.52 10.33
N ILE A 134 6.01 3.31 9.78
CA ILE A 134 5.06 2.25 10.14
C ILE A 134 5.31 1.83 11.60
N LYS A 135 4.34 2.11 12.49
CA LYS A 135 4.48 1.90 13.94
C LYS A 135 4.06 0.51 14.43
N LYS A 136 3.29 -0.21 13.62
CA LYS A 136 2.93 -1.61 13.93
C LYS A 136 4.17 -2.48 13.81
N ASN A 137 4.37 -3.32 14.83
CA ASN A 137 5.48 -4.26 14.86
C ASN A 137 5.11 -5.54 14.10
N TRP A 138 6.14 -6.21 13.61
CA TRP A 138 6.01 -7.59 13.17
C TRP A 138 5.95 -8.51 14.40
N ILE A 139 5.24 -9.62 14.28
CA ILE A 139 5.50 -10.79 15.09
C ILE A 139 6.82 -11.37 14.54
N PRO A 140 7.89 -11.45 15.34
CA PRO A 140 9.18 -11.93 14.86
C PRO A 140 9.06 -13.40 14.43
N ALA A 141 9.91 -13.79 13.48
CA ALA A 141 10.07 -15.21 13.17
C ALA A 141 10.56 -15.95 14.43
N SER A 142 10.23 -17.23 14.54
CA SER A 142 10.76 -18.08 15.61
C SER A 142 11.45 -19.31 15.04
N CYS A 143 12.51 -19.74 15.73
CA CYS A 143 13.13 -21.02 15.52
C CYS A 143 13.08 -21.83 16.82
N ASP A 144 12.51 -23.02 16.78
CA ASP A 144 12.38 -23.91 17.95
C ASP A 144 11.77 -23.17 19.15
N GLY A 145 10.73 -22.36 18.88
CA GLY A 145 10.00 -21.55 19.86
C GLY A 145 10.71 -20.27 20.32
N LYS A 146 11.93 -20.00 19.88
CA LYS A 146 12.68 -18.78 20.26
C LYS A 146 12.62 -17.72 19.16
N PRO A 147 12.34 -16.44 19.47
CA PRO A 147 12.40 -15.37 18.48
C PRO A 147 13.79 -15.26 17.85
N VAL A 148 13.83 -15.11 16.53
CA VAL A 148 15.07 -14.98 15.75
C VAL A 148 14.98 -13.80 14.80
N THR A 149 16.12 -13.16 14.55
CA THR A 149 16.24 -12.19 13.46
C THR A 149 16.00 -12.90 12.13
N SER A 150 15.17 -12.31 11.28
CA SER A 150 14.78 -12.87 9.99
C SER A 150 14.78 -11.82 8.90
N GLN A 151 14.84 -12.28 7.65
CA GLN A 151 14.80 -11.41 6.48
C GLN A 151 13.56 -11.67 5.64
N ILE A 152 12.86 -10.60 5.28
CA ILE A 152 11.64 -10.62 4.46
C ILE A 152 11.95 -9.94 3.13
N LYS A 153 11.73 -10.63 2.02
CA LYS A 153 11.89 -10.12 0.66
C LYS A 153 10.56 -9.66 0.10
N LEU A 154 10.49 -8.37 -0.20
CA LEU A 154 9.38 -7.72 -0.87
C LEU A 154 9.74 -7.53 -2.33
N LYS A 155 8.94 -8.08 -3.24
CA LYS A 155 9.08 -7.80 -4.67
C LYS A 155 8.06 -6.73 -5.04
N MET A 156 8.54 -5.67 -5.68
CA MET A 156 7.70 -4.54 -6.06
C MET A 156 7.93 -4.20 -7.52
N ASN A 157 6.88 -3.78 -8.21
CA ASN A 157 6.99 -3.12 -9.50
C ASN A 157 6.56 -1.67 -9.36
N PHE A 158 7.37 -0.77 -9.91
CA PHE A 158 7.09 0.66 -9.92
C PHE A 158 6.88 1.13 -11.36
N SER A 159 5.96 2.08 -11.52
CA SER A 159 5.77 2.83 -12.75
C SER A 159 5.68 4.31 -12.43
N SER A 160 6.50 5.11 -13.11
CA SER A 160 6.53 6.56 -12.97
C SER A 160 6.66 7.24 -14.33
N ILE A 161 6.17 8.47 -14.40
CA ILE A 161 6.36 9.35 -15.56
C ILE A 161 7.66 10.13 -15.34
N ALA A 162 8.52 10.15 -16.35
CA ALA A 162 9.60 11.12 -16.38
C ALA A 162 9.01 12.48 -16.75
N THR A 163 9.04 13.43 -15.83
CA THR A 163 8.93 14.84 -16.19
C THR A 163 10.31 15.31 -16.61
N ASP A 164 10.40 16.12 -17.68
CA ASP A 164 11.66 16.75 -18.07
C ASP A 164 12.24 17.45 -16.83
N LEU A 165 13.42 16.99 -16.38
CA LEU A 165 14.18 17.54 -15.25
C LEU A 165 14.86 18.85 -15.64
#